data_AF-A0A1Q3VY35-F1
#
_entry.id   AF-A0A1Q3VY35-F1
#
_cell.length_a   1.000
_cell.length_b   1.000
_cell.length_c   1.000
_cell.angle_alpha   90.00
_cell.angle_beta   90.00
_cell.angle_gamma   90.00
#
_symmetry.space_group_name_H-M   'P 1'
#
loop_
_entity.id
_entity.type
_entity.pdbx_description
1 polymer ?
#
loop_
_entity_poly.entity_id
_entity_poly.type
_entity_poly.pdbx_seq_one_letter_code
_entity_poly.pdbx_strand_id
1 'polypeptide(L)'
;MKKVFAAFLAVATIAGSLAVEMPAAKADGGRIAAGVAGGLIGGALLGGAIANSRPAYGYGYAPGPVYVEEPACHLVRERFWDGYGWRVRRVQVCD
;
A
#
# COMPACT_ATOMS: atom_id res chain seq x y z
N MET A 1 -11.23 -6.98 5.46
CA MET A 1 -10.61 -8.28 5.11
C MET A 1 -9.08 -8.28 5.19
N LYS A 2 -8.34 -7.38 4.51
CA LYS A 2 -6.85 -7.38 4.53
C LYS A 2 -6.21 -7.28 5.92
N LYS A 3 -6.79 -6.48 6.83
CA LYS A 3 -6.28 -6.31 8.20
C LYS A 3 -6.38 -7.57 9.06
N VAL A 4 -7.42 -8.37 8.84
CA VAL A 4 -7.65 -9.64 9.56
C VAL A 4 -6.68 -10.70 9.04
N PHE A 5 -6.48 -10.77 7.72
CA PHE A 5 -5.47 -11.65 7.12
C PHE A 5 -4.05 -11.33 7.60
N ALA A 6 -3.69 -10.05 7.67
CA ALA A 6 -2.38 -9.63 8.19
C ALA A 6 -2.18 -10.02 9.67
N ALA A 7 -3.22 -9.85 10.50
CA ALA A 7 -3.18 -10.24 11.90
C ALA A 7 -3.01 -11.77 12.08
N PHE A 8 -3.71 -12.58 11.29
CA PHE A 8 -3.54 -14.04 11.34
C PHE A 8 -2.15 -14.49 10.88
N LEU A 9 -1.60 -13.88 9.82
CA LEU A 9 -0.23 -14.15 9.36
C LEU A 9 0.83 -13.80 10.42
N ALA A 10 0.65 -12.68 11.12
CA ALA A 10 1.55 -12.27 12.20
C ALA A 10 1.51 -13.26 13.38
N VAL A 11 0.32 -13.71 13.77
CA VAL A 11 0.18 -14.70 14.86
C VAL A 11 0.74 -16.06 14.44
N ALA A 12 0.50 -16.50 13.20
CA ALA A 12 1.01 -17.77 12.68
C ALA A 12 2.54 -17.81 12.59
N THR A 13 3.18 -16.70 12.23
CA THR A 13 4.65 -16.61 12.17
C THR A 13 5.29 -16.64 13.56
N ILE A 14 4.68 -15.96 14.55
CA ILE A 14 5.12 -16.01 15.95
C ILE A 14 4.95 -17.44 16.50
N ALA A 15 3.78 -18.06 16.32
CA ALA A 15 3.53 -19.43 16.79
C ALA A 15 4.45 -20.45 16.09
N GLY A 16 4.70 -20.30 14.78
CA GLY A 16 5.57 -21.18 14.00
C GLY A 16 7.04 -21.14 14.44
N SER A 17 7.52 -20.00 14.93
CA SER A 17 8.89 -19.88 15.45
C SER A 17 9.14 -20.66 16.74
N LEU A 18 8.10 -20.92 17.52
CA LEU A 18 8.18 -21.65 18.79
C LEU A 18 8.10 -23.17 18.62
N ALA A 19 7.62 -23.64 17.46
CA ALA A 19 7.43 -25.07 17.16
C ALA A 19 8.64 -25.73 16.47
N VAL A 20 9.80 -25.06 16.42
CA VAL A 20 11.02 -25.67 15.89
C VAL A 20 11.63 -26.55 16.99
N GLU A 21 11.13 -27.79 17.07
CA GLU A 21 11.69 -28.87 17.88
C GLU A 21 13.17 -29.07 17.49
N MET A 22 14.12 -28.78 18.39
CA MET A 22 15.54 -29.02 18.13
C MET A 22 15.86 -30.52 18.21
N PRO A 23 16.60 -31.12 17.25
CA PRO A 23 17.02 -32.50 17.38
C PRO A 23 18.05 -32.63 18.51
N ALA A 24 17.89 -33.65 19.35
CA ALA A 24 18.77 -33.91 20.47
C ALA A 24 20.20 -34.28 20.02
N ALA A 25 21.16 -33.48 20.50
CA ALA A 25 22.56 -33.79 20.76
C ALA A 25 23.46 -34.21 19.57
N LYS A 26 24.19 -33.26 19.00
CA LYS A 26 25.54 -33.55 18.44
C LYS A 26 26.35 -32.26 18.25
N ALA A 27 27.32 -32.04 19.15
CA ALA A 27 28.39 -31.04 19.04
C ALA A 27 27.88 -29.61 18.73
N ASP A 28 27.00 -29.12 19.61
CA ASP A 28 26.01 -28.10 19.27
C ASP A 28 26.51 -26.64 19.33
N GLY A 29 27.71 -26.36 19.85
CA GLY A 29 28.20 -24.99 20.01
C GLY A 29 28.36 -24.23 18.69
N GLY A 30 28.88 -24.90 17.65
CA GLY A 30 29.09 -24.29 16.34
C GLY A 30 27.79 -24.10 15.54
N ARG A 31 26.80 -24.98 15.73
CA ARG A 31 25.52 -24.93 15.00
C ARG A 31 24.57 -23.89 15.59
N ILE A 32 24.56 -23.75 16.92
CA ILE A 32 23.83 -22.66 17.59
C ILE A 32 24.47 -21.31 17.22
N ALA A 33 25.80 -21.21 17.27
CA ALA A 33 26.50 -19.99 16.86
C ALA A 33 26.28 -19.65 15.38
N ALA A 34 26.32 -20.63 14.48
CA ALA A 34 26.04 -20.45 13.06
C ALA A 34 24.57 -20.08 12.80
N GLY A 35 23.62 -20.65 13.55
CA GLY A 35 22.19 -20.30 13.46
C GLY A 35 21.91 -18.88 13.93
N VAL A 36 22.49 -18.46 15.06
CA VAL A 36 22.34 -17.10 15.59
C VAL A 36 23.04 -16.08 14.68
N ALA A 37 24.26 -16.37 14.21
CA ALA A 37 24.96 -15.50 13.27
C ALA A 37 24.23 -15.41 11.92
N GLY A 38 23.77 -16.54 11.37
CA GLY A 38 23.01 -16.58 10.13
C GLY A 38 21.66 -15.88 10.24
N GLY A 39 20.97 -16.01 11.38
CA GLY A 39 19.71 -15.33 11.68
C GLY A 39 19.88 -13.82 11.82
N LEU A 40 20.93 -13.36 12.51
CA LEU A 40 21.22 -11.92 12.65
C LEU A 40 21.66 -11.30 11.33
N ILE A 41 22.51 -11.98 10.55
CA ILE A 41 22.95 -11.50 9.24
C ILE A 41 21.75 -11.47 8.27
N GLY A 42 20.98 -12.55 8.18
CA GLY A 42 19.78 -12.61 7.34
C GLY A 42 18.74 -11.57 7.75
N GLY A 43 18.47 -11.45 9.06
CA GLY A 43 17.54 -10.47 9.62
C GLY A 43 17.98 -9.03 9.39
N ALA A 44 19.29 -8.73 9.50
CA ALA A 44 19.81 -7.39 9.23
C ALA A 44 19.78 -7.03 7.74
N LEU A 45 20.03 -7.99 6.84
CA LEU A 45 19.95 -7.76 5.39
C LEU A 45 18.51 -7.53 4.93
N LEU A 46 17.58 -8.41 5.32
CA LEU A 46 16.17 -8.27 4.97
C LEU A 46 15.53 -7.07 5.70
N GLY A 47 15.79 -6.93 7.01
CA GLY A 47 15.28 -5.82 7.81
C GLY A 47 15.82 -4.46 7.36
N GLY A 48 17.10 -4.40 6.97
CA GLY A 48 17.71 -3.21 6.37
C GLY A 48 17.11 -2.86 5.01
N ALA A 49 16.84 -3.85 4.15
CA ALA A 49 16.18 -3.63 2.87
C ALA A 49 14.75 -3.13 3.04
N ILE A 50 13.98 -3.68 3.99
CA ILE A 50 12.60 -3.25 4.28
C ILE A 50 12.59 -1.87 4.96
N ALA A 51 13.52 -1.59 5.87
CA ALA A 51 13.63 -0.28 6.51
C ALA A 51 14.09 0.81 5.52
N ASN A 52 14.90 0.43 4.54
CA ASN A 52 15.39 1.33 3.50
C ASN A 52 14.48 1.35 2.24
N SER A 53 13.43 0.52 2.19
CA SER A 53 12.36 0.65 1.20
C SER A 53 11.46 1.82 1.57
N ARG A 54 12.03 3.03 1.56
CA ARG A 54 11.25 4.25 1.59
C ARG A 54 10.53 4.39 0.25
N PRO A 55 9.24 4.75 0.22
CA PRO A 55 8.59 5.09 -1.03
C PRO A 55 9.40 6.20 -1.70
N ALA A 56 9.77 5.99 -2.96
CA ALA A 56 10.42 7.00 -3.77
C ALA A 56 9.41 8.12 -4.04
N TYR A 57 9.27 9.05 -3.10
CA TYR A 57 8.75 10.37 -3.40
C TYR A 57 9.81 11.05 -4.24
N GLY A 58 9.65 10.90 -5.57
CA GLY A 58 10.55 11.50 -6.53
C GLY A 58 10.66 12.99 -6.27
N TYR A 59 11.83 13.43 -5.83
CA TYR A 59 12.24 14.84 -5.89
C TYR A 59 12.64 15.17 -7.34
N GLY A 60 11.76 14.82 -8.28
CA GLY A 60 11.78 15.38 -9.61
C GLY A 60 11.20 16.77 -9.48
N TYR A 61 11.75 17.72 -10.25
CA TYR A 61 11.11 19.00 -10.52
C TYR A 61 9.80 18.71 -11.25
N ALA A 62 8.77 18.29 -10.52
CA ALA A 62 7.43 18.14 -11.04
C ALA A 62 7.03 19.56 -11.46
N PRO A 63 6.60 19.78 -12.72
CA PRO A 63 6.03 21.06 -13.08
C PRO A 63 4.98 21.39 -12.03
N GLY A 64 5.11 22.55 -11.38
CA GLY A 64 4.14 23.00 -10.40
C GLY A 64 2.74 22.91 -11.03
N PRO A 65 1.70 22.54 -10.26
CA PRO A 65 0.36 22.45 -10.80
C PRO A 65 0.05 23.77 -11.52
N VAL A 66 -0.12 23.69 -12.84
CA VAL A 66 -0.61 24.81 -13.62
C VAL A 66 -2.08 24.93 -13.24
N TYR A 67 -2.39 25.88 -12.37
CA TYR A 67 -3.75 26.28 -12.09
C TYR A 67 -4.24 27.02 -13.33
N VAL A 68 -4.80 26.26 -14.26
CA VAL A 68 -5.69 26.84 -15.27
C VAL A 68 -6.95 27.21 -14.49
N GLU A 69 -7.31 28.48 -14.46
CA GLU A 69 -8.67 28.85 -14.05
C GLU A 69 -9.61 28.31 -15.13
N GLU A 70 -9.97 27.04 -14.99
CA GLU A 70 -11.05 26.45 -15.77
C GLU A 70 -12.32 27.21 -15.37
N PRO A 71 -13.08 27.72 -16.36
CA PRO A 71 -14.34 28.40 -16.04
C PRO A 71 -15.19 27.44 -15.23
N ALA A 72 -15.84 27.96 -14.19
CA ALA A 72 -16.58 27.15 -13.23
C ALA A 72 -17.84 26.56 -13.89
N CYS A 73 -17.66 25.47 -14.63
CA CYS A 73 -18.73 24.83 -15.37
C CYS A 73 -19.61 24.02 -14.41
N HIS A 74 -20.90 24.32 -14.36
CA HIS A 74 -21.86 23.59 -13.55
C HIS A 74 -22.95 22.95 -14.41
N LEU A 75 -23.44 21.78 -13.98
CA LEU A 75 -24.51 21.06 -14.68
C LEU A 75 -25.87 21.62 -14.25
N VAL A 76 -26.53 22.33 -15.15
CA VAL A 76 -27.89 22.84 -14.95
C VAL A 76 -28.90 21.86 -15.54
N ARG A 77 -29.96 21.60 -14.78
CA ARG A 77 -31.10 20.83 -15.26
C ARG A 77 -32.12 21.78 -15.88
N GLU A 78 -32.12 21.86 -17.19
CA GLU A 78 -32.98 22.76 -17.96
C GLU A 78 -34.23 22.02 -18.47
N ARG A 79 -35.39 22.68 -18.34
CA ARG A 79 -36.65 22.20 -18.92
C ARG A 79 -36.89 22.92 -20.24
N PHE A 80 -37.07 22.18 -21.32
CA PHE A 80 -37.29 22.71 -22.66
C PHE A 80 -38.50 22.05 -23.32
N TRP A 81 -39.12 22.75 -24.26
CA TRP A 81 -40.21 22.24 -25.09
C TRP A 81 -39.65 21.69 -26.38
N ASP A 82 -39.95 20.43 -26.72
CA ASP A 82 -39.40 19.76 -27.91
C ASP A 82 -40.38 19.69 -29.09
N GLY A 83 -41.52 20.38 -28.99
CA GLY A 83 -42.61 20.32 -29.97
C GLY A 83 -43.70 19.30 -29.65
N TYR A 84 -43.39 18.26 -28.88
CA TYR A 84 -44.34 17.20 -28.49
C TYR A 84 -44.68 17.23 -26.99
N GLY A 85 -43.78 17.76 -26.16
CA GLY A 85 -44.00 17.89 -24.74
C GLY A 85 -42.88 18.63 -24.01
N TRP A 86 -43.05 18.77 -22.71
CA TRP A 86 -41.99 19.25 -21.83
C TRP A 86 -40.97 18.13 -21.58
N ARG A 87 -39.71 18.42 -21.85
CA ARG A 87 -38.59 17.53 -21.57
C ARG A 87 -37.54 18.22 -20.72
N VAL A 88 -36.71 17.41 -20.07
CA VAL A 88 -35.64 17.88 -19.18
C VAL A 88 -34.31 17.38 -19.71
N ARG A 89 -33.33 18.26 -19.82
CA ARG A 89 -31.95 17.93 -20.19
C ARG A 89 -30.97 18.45 -19.14
N ARG A 90 -29.80 17.82 -19.07
CA ARG A 90 -28.65 18.37 -18.34
C ARG A 90 -27.74 19.07 -19.33
N VAL A 91 -27.50 20.35 -19.11
CA VAL A 91 -26.57 21.17 -19.90
C VAL A 91 -25.44 21.62 -19.00
N GLN A 92 -24.22 21.65 -19.53
CA GLN A 92 -23.08 22.23 -18.85
C GLN A 92 -23.06 23.73 -19.19
N VAL A 93 -23.15 24.57 -18.16
CA VAL A 93 -23.06 26.03 -18.28
C VAL A 93 -21.76 26.45 -17.63
N CYS A 94 -20.93 27.19 -18.37
CA CYS A 94 -19.68 27.75 -17.89
C CYS A 94 -19.86 29.26 -17.85
N ASP A 95 -19.60 29.87 -16.70
CA ASP A 95 -19.61 31.33 -16.48
C ASP A 95 -18.27 31.97 -16.87
#